data_AF-A0A1L6RBJ6-F1
#
_entry.id   AF-A0A1L6RBJ6-F1
#
_cell.length_a   1.000
_cell.length_b   1.000
_cell.length_c   1.000
_cell.angle_alpha   90.00
_cell.angle_beta   90.00
_cell.angle_gamma   90.00
#
_symmetry.space_group_name_H-M   'P 1'
#
loop_
_entity.id
_entity.type
_entity.pdbx_description
1 polymer ?
#
loop_
_entity_poly.entity_id
_entity_poly.type
_entity_poly.pdbx_seq_one_letter_code
_entity_poly.pdbx_strand_id
1 'polypeptide(L)'
;MTKFEFNDVANYQPDTLAYFQGLKAKGSGAAIVKITQGTVYINPKATNQVNHADQAGLKTAGYHYAMFGGNVANAHAEAKYFLTQAKARLAKGSILALDYEDAATTGTNKNANANAIIAFMQDVKNAGFIPWFYTGKYFINAHVNHAAVNKAFPNVTWIAGYPGTSYPDFNYFPSSRRGDCLAIH
;
A
#
# COMPACT_ATOMS: atom_id res chain seq x y z
N MET A 1 0.19 22.35 12.26
CA MET A 1 1.07 21.72 11.25
C MET A 1 0.17 21.13 10.18
N THR A 2 0.48 21.39 8.91
CA THR A 2 -0.34 21.02 7.75
C THR A 2 -0.33 19.50 7.53
N LYS A 3 -1.52 18.92 7.40
CA LYS A 3 -1.82 17.50 7.16
C LYS A 3 -1.09 17.01 5.89
N PHE A 4 -0.35 15.90 5.98
CA PHE A 4 0.18 15.22 4.78
C PHE A 4 -0.90 14.28 4.24
N GLU A 5 -1.66 14.76 3.26
CA GLU A 5 -2.71 13.99 2.61
C GLU A 5 -2.14 13.12 1.48
N PHE A 6 -2.78 12.01 1.18
CA PHE A 6 -2.45 11.19 0.03
C PHE A 6 -3.74 10.64 -0.57
N ASN A 7 -3.68 10.25 -1.84
CA ASN A 7 -4.77 9.59 -2.54
C ASN A 7 -4.26 8.27 -3.10
N ASP A 8 -5.00 7.20 -2.91
CA ASP A 8 -4.78 5.98 -3.67
C ASP A 8 -5.50 6.03 -5.02
N VAL A 9 -4.92 5.42 -6.05
CA VAL A 9 -5.48 5.39 -7.41
C VAL A 9 -5.30 4.02 -8.03
N ALA A 10 -6.28 3.61 -8.82
CA ALA A 10 -6.30 2.38 -9.59
C ALA A 10 -6.77 2.65 -11.03
N ASN A 11 -7.11 1.60 -11.78
CA ASN A 11 -7.58 1.73 -13.16
C ASN A 11 -8.88 2.54 -13.31
N TYR A 12 -9.60 2.78 -12.21
CA TYR A 12 -10.84 3.56 -12.19
C TYR A 12 -10.61 5.07 -12.30
N GLN A 13 -9.46 5.56 -11.84
CA GLN A 13 -9.11 6.97 -11.91
C GLN A 13 -8.41 7.31 -13.25
N PRO A 14 -8.45 8.58 -13.69
CA PRO A 14 -7.63 9.05 -14.80
C PRO A 14 -6.13 8.84 -14.54
N ASP A 15 -5.36 8.78 -15.61
CA ASP A 15 -3.91 8.71 -15.59
C ASP A 15 -3.27 9.95 -16.23
N THR A 16 -4.00 11.06 -16.36
CA THR A 16 -3.53 12.30 -16.98
C THR A 16 -2.77 13.19 -15.99
N LEU A 17 -1.80 13.97 -16.46
CA LEU A 17 -1.12 15.00 -15.63
C LEU A 17 -2.09 15.97 -14.94
N ALA A 18 -3.11 16.46 -15.65
CA ALA A 18 -4.09 17.40 -15.11
C ALA A 18 -4.82 16.85 -13.86
N TYR A 19 -5.12 15.55 -13.85
CA TYR A 19 -5.74 14.89 -12.71
C TYR A 19 -4.84 14.97 -11.46
N PHE A 20 -3.55 14.64 -11.59
CA PHE A 20 -2.61 14.68 -10.47
C PHE A 20 -2.25 16.10 -10.03
N GLN A 21 -2.19 17.06 -10.96
CA GLN A 21 -2.09 18.48 -10.62
C GLN A 21 -3.32 18.95 -9.82
N GLY A 22 -4.51 18.46 -10.17
CA GLY A 22 -5.73 18.69 -9.42
C GLY A 22 -5.67 18.13 -7.99
N LEU A 23 -5.14 16.91 -7.80
CA LEU A 23 -4.90 16.35 -6.47
C LEU A 23 -3.92 17.20 -5.66
N LYS A 24 -2.81 17.60 -6.28
CA LYS A 24 -1.80 18.47 -5.65
C LYS A 24 -2.39 19.80 -5.20
N ALA A 25 -3.17 20.44 -6.07
CA ALA A 25 -3.83 21.72 -5.78
C ALA A 25 -4.84 21.62 -4.62
N LYS A 26 -5.43 20.44 -4.41
CA LYS A 26 -6.34 20.15 -3.28
C LYS A 26 -5.61 19.81 -1.98
N GLY A 27 -4.27 19.77 -1.96
CA GLY A 27 -3.48 19.52 -0.75
C GLY A 27 -2.83 18.15 -0.68
N SER A 28 -3.01 17.29 -1.68
CA SER A 28 -2.38 15.96 -1.70
C SER A 28 -0.86 16.07 -1.75
N GLY A 29 -0.20 15.30 -0.90
CA GLY A 29 1.26 15.17 -0.81
C GLY A 29 1.80 13.92 -1.52
N ALA A 30 0.96 12.90 -1.73
CA ALA A 30 1.36 11.64 -2.36
C ALA A 30 0.24 10.96 -3.14
N ALA A 31 0.62 10.12 -4.11
CA ALA A 31 -0.26 9.18 -4.79
C ALA A 31 0.21 7.74 -4.55
N ILE A 32 -0.70 6.86 -4.10
CA ILE A 32 -0.42 5.42 -3.93
C ILE A 32 -1.11 4.65 -5.06
N VAL A 33 -0.33 4.15 -6.01
CA VAL A 33 -0.86 3.58 -7.26
C VAL A 33 -1.03 2.06 -7.14
N LYS A 34 -2.20 1.52 -7.49
CA LYS A 34 -2.38 0.07 -7.65
C LYS A 34 -1.44 -0.41 -8.74
N ILE A 35 -0.52 -1.32 -8.44
CA ILE A 35 0.38 -1.86 -9.46
C ILE A 35 -0.09 -3.24 -9.91
N THR A 36 -0.44 -4.12 -8.96
CA THR A 36 -0.78 -5.52 -9.26
C THR A 36 -1.91 -6.05 -8.38
N GLN A 37 -2.49 -7.17 -8.80
CA GLN A 37 -3.42 -7.98 -8.02
C GLN A 37 -3.16 -9.45 -8.32
N GLY A 38 -2.98 -10.27 -7.27
CA GLY A 38 -2.57 -11.64 -7.43
C GLY A 38 -1.29 -11.76 -8.29
N THR A 39 -1.16 -12.85 -9.03
CA THR A 39 0.00 -13.09 -9.91
C THR A 39 -0.25 -12.79 -11.38
N VAL A 40 -1.42 -12.25 -11.73
CA VAL A 40 -1.89 -12.14 -13.11
C VAL A 40 -2.24 -10.71 -13.55
N TYR A 41 -2.81 -9.91 -12.66
CA TYR A 41 -3.32 -8.59 -13.04
C TYR A 41 -2.26 -7.51 -12.80
N ILE A 42 -2.09 -6.65 -13.81
CA ILE A 42 -1.34 -5.39 -13.74
C ILE A 42 -2.33 -4.27 -14.03
N ASN A 43 -2.30 -3.20 -13.24
CA ASN A 43 -3.05 -2.00 -13.57
C ASN A 43 -2.50 -1.39 -14.88
N PRO A 44 -3.29 -1.32 -15.96
CA PRO A 44 -2.81 -0.85 -17.26
C PRO A 44 -2.41 0.63 -17.23
N LYS A 45 -2.92 1.40 -16.27
CA LYS A 45 -2.62 2.82 -16.06
C LYS A 45 -1.43 3.07 -15.13
N ALA A 46 -0.88 2.05 -14.48
CA ALA A 46 0.09 2.22 -13.40
C ALA A 46 1.31 3.07 -13.80
N THR A 47 1.88 2.84 -14.99
CA THR A 47 3.05 3.59 -15.45
C THR A 47 2.75 5.08 -15.60
N ASN A 48 1.66 5.42 -16.31
CA ASN A 48 1.26 6.82 -16.49
C ASN A 48 0.86 7.48 -15.17
N GLN A 49 0.17 6.75 -14.29
CA GLN A 49 -0.22 7.24 -12.98
C GLN A 49 0.99 7.59 -12.10
N VAL A 50 2.01 6.75 -12.07
CA VAL A 50 3.25 7.05 -11.34
C VAL A 50 3.97 8.25 -11.96
N ASN A 51 4.22 8.21 -13.27
CA ASN A 51 4.96 9.27 -13.97
C ASN A 51 4.29 10.66 -13.83
N HIS A 52 2.97 10.72 -14.00
CA HIS A 52 2.25 11.98 -13.92
C HIS A 52 2.04 12.46 -12.48
N ALA A 53 1.98 11.56 -11.49
CA ALA A 53 2.01 11.95 -10.09
C ALA A 53 3.36 12.58 -9.71
N ASP A 54 4.47 11.95 -10.09
CA ASP A 54 5.81 12.50 -9.89
C ASP A 54 5.96 13.86 -10.59
N GLN A 55 5.52 13.98 -11.84
CA GLN A 55 5.56 15.24 -12.60
C GLN A 55 4.69 16.34 -11.96
N ALA A 56 3.58 15.99 -11.31
CA ALA A 56 2.75 16.92 -10.55
C ALA A 56 3.36 17.31 -9.19
N GLY A 57 4.53 16.77 -8.83
CA GLY A 57 5.20 17.03 -7.56
C GLY A 57 4.57 16.32 -6.37
N LEU A 58 3.90 15.18 -6.61
CA LEU A 58 3.45 14.26 -5.57
C LEU A 58 4.52 13.22 -5.31
N LYS A 59 4.63 12.75 -4.06
CA LYS A 59 5.42 11.55 -3.75
C LYS A 59 4.68 10.32 -4.27
N THR A 60 5.38 9.37 -4.92
CA THR A 60 4.75 8.15 -5.42
C THR A 60 5.05 6.92 -4.57
N ALA A 61 4.01 6.14 -4.32
CA ALA A 61 4.07 4.81 -3.73
C ALA A 61 3.23 3.83 -4.54
N GLY A 62 3.36 2.54 -4.26
CA GLY A 62 2.60 1.49 -4.93
C GLY A 62 1.82 0.64 -3.94
N TYR A 63 0.75 -0.01 -4.40
CA TYR A 63 0.11 -1.08 -3.65
C TYR A 63 -0.22 -2.31 -4.50
N HIS A 64 -0.39 -3.42 -3.80
CA HIS A 64 -0.76 -4.72 -4.35
C HIS A 64 -2.00 -5.26 -3.65
N TYR A 65 -3.01 -5.65 -4.42
CA TYR A 65 -4.22 -6.29 -3.88
C TYR A 65 -4.02 -7.80 -3.74
N ALA A 66 -4.10 -8.28 -2.51
CA ALA A 66 -3.77 -9.65 -2.13
C ALA A 66 -4.82 -10.67 -2.59
N MET A 67 -4.35 -11.80 -3.11
CA MET A 67 -5.17 -12.97 -3.46
C MET A 67 -4.69 -14.26 -2.79
N PHE A 68 -3.64 -14.19 -1.95
CA PHE A 68 -2.96 -15.37 -1.39
C PHE A 68 -3.56 -15.93 -0.11
N GLY A 69 -4.42 -15.17 0.56
CA GLY A 69 -5.01 -15.47 1.86
C GLY A 69 -4.04 -15.92 2.95
N GLY A 70 -4.20 -17.15 3.44
CA GLY A 70 -3.32 -17.74 4.46
C GLY A 70 -2.16 -18.54 3.90
N ASN A 71 -1.97 -18.56 2.57
CA ASN A 71 -0.95 -19.36 1.92
C ASN A 71 0.36 -18.57 1.76
N VAL A 72 1.38 -18.96 2.51
CA VAL A 72 2.70 -18.32 2.52
C VAL A 72 3.42 -18.44 1.17
N ALA A 73 3.32 -19.58 0.49
CA ALA A 73 3.98 -19.76 -0.82
C ALA A 73 3.37 -18.82 -1.88
N ASN A 74 2.04 -18.66 -1.87
CA ASN A 74 1.36 -17.72 -2.75
C ASN A 74 1.70 -16.26 -2.37
N ALA A 75 1.86 -15.95 -1.08
CA ALA A 75 2.29 -14.63 -0.65
C ALA A 75 3.68 -14.26 -1.21
N HIS A 76 4.64 -15.18 -1.20
CA HIS A 76 5.94 -14.99 -1.86
C HIS A 76 5.81 -14.82 -3.38
N ALA A 77 4.94 -15.60 -4.03
CA ALA A 77 4.72 -15.50 -5.48
C ALA A 77 4.14 -14.13 -5.86
N GLU A 78 3.14 -13.65 -5.12
CA GLU A 78 2.53 -12.34 -5.29
C GLU A 78 3.52 -11.20 -4.97
N ALA A 79 4.30 -11.31 -3.90
CA ALA A 79 5.34 -10.33 -3.57
C ALA A 79 6.38 -10.23 -4.70
N LYS A 80 6.86 -11.35 -5.23
CA LYS A 80 7.80 -11.39 -6.37
C LYS A 80 7.20 -10.73 -7.62
N TYR A 81 5.94 -11.01 -7.91
CA TYR A 81 5.24 -10.42 -9.05
C TYR A 81 5.10 -8.90 -8.87
N PHE A 82 4.63 -8.46 -7.71
CA PHE A 82 4.49 -7.05 -7.37
C PHE A 82 5.84 -6.32 -7.43
N LEU A 83 6.90 -6.87 -6.82
CA LEU A 83 8.22 -6.26 -6.79
C LEU A 83 8.82 -6.09 -8.19
N THR A 84 8.61 -7.05 -9.09
CA THR A 84 9.02 -6.93 -10.50
C THR A 84 8.37 -5.70 -11.14
N GLN A 85 7.06 -5.53 -10.94
CA GLN A 85 6.32 -4.43 -11.54
C GLN A 85 6.59 -3.09 -10.85
N ALA A 86 6.80 -3.09 -9.53
CA ALA A 86 7.09 -1.90 -8.75
C ALA A 86 8.48 -1.33 -9.07
N LYS A 87 9.51 -2.18 -9.18
CA LYS A 87 10.88 -1.76 -9.53
C LYS A 87 10.99 -1.10 -10.91
N ALA A 88 10.08 -1.43 -11.83
CA ALA A 88 10.02 -0.81 -13.15
C ALA A 88 9.37 0.59 -13.16
N ARG A 89 8.74 1.00 -12.06
CA ARG A 89 7.91 2.21 -12.00
C ARG A 89 8.29 3.16 -10.85
N LEU A 90 8.73 2.63 -9.73
CA LEU A 90 8.95 3.38 -8.49
C LEU A 90 10.43 3.40 -8.12
N ALA A 91 10.86 4.51 -7.52
CA ALA A 91 12.19 4.63 -6.97
C ALA A 91 12.44 3.60 -5.85
N LYS A 92 13.68 3.13 -5.73
CA LYS A 92 14.08 2.30 -4.59
C LYS A 92 13.83 3.05 -3.29
N GLY A 93 13.32 2.35 -2.27
CA GLY A 93 12.94 2.97 -1.00
C GLY A 93 11.56 3.61 -1.00
N SER A 94 10.81 3.61 -2.12
CA SER A 94 9.39 3.94 -2.10
C SER A 94 8.61 3.00 -1.17
N ILE A 95 7.47 3.48 -0.69
CA ILE A 95 6.50 2.66 0.04
C ILE A 95 5.81 1.71 -0.93
N LEU A 96 5.69 0.45 -0.52
CA LEU A 96 4.91 -0.59 -1.19
C LEU A 96 3.93 -1.19 -0.18
N ALA A 97 2.65 -0.90 -0.37
CA ALA A 97 1.59 -1.37 0.50
C ALA A 97 1.00 -2.72 0.03
N LEU A 98 0.70 -3.58 0.99
CA LEU A 98 -0.15 -4.75 0.81
C LEU A 98 -1.58 -4.37 1.15
N ASP A 99 -2.50 -4.50 0.20
CA ASP A 99 -3.93 -4.32 0.39
C ASP A 99 -4.60 -5.68 0.61
N TYR A 100 -5.16 -5.89 1.81
CA TYR A 100 -5.69 -7.18 2.29
C TYR A 100 -7.08 -7.01 2.90
N GLU A 101 -8.12 -7.17 2.10
CA GLU A 101 -9.48 -6.74 2.49
C GLU A 101 -10.64 -7.68 2.12
N ASP A 102 -10.39 -8.80 1.44
CA ASP A 102 -11.45 -9.67 0.91
C ASP A 102 -11.54 -11.04 1.59
N ALA A 103 -12.67 -11.33 2.23
CA ALA A 103 -12.88 -12.57 2.98
C ALA A 103 -12.87 -13.81 2.05
N ALA A 104 -13.27 -13.63 0.79
CA ALA A 104 -13.30 -14.69 -0.20
C ALA A 104 -11.89 -15.17 -0.58
N THR A 105 -10.88 -14.30 -0.47
CA THR A 105 -9.49 -14.61 -0.84
C THR A 105 -8.60 -14.86 0.37
N THR A 106 -9.07 -14.51 1.57
CA THR A 106 -8.25 -14.53 2.79
C THR A 106 -8.49 -15.70 3.71
N GLY A 107 -9.63 -16.39 3.61
CA GLY A 107 -9.95 -17.51 4.49
C GLY A 107 -10.14 -17.08 5.95
N THR A 108 -10.35 -18.05 6.85
CA THR A 108 -10.79 -17.80 8.23
C THR A 108 -9.70 -18.00 9.30
N ASN A 109 -8.54 -18.56 8.93
CA ASN A 109 -7.46 -18.81 9.89
C ASN A 109 -6.56 -17.58 10.07
N LYS A 110 -6.85 -16.83 11.14
CA LYS A 110 -6.14 -15.59 11.50
C LYS A 110 -4.61 -15.72 11.57
N ASN A 111 -4.09 -16.85 12.05
CA ASN A 111 -2.65 -17.06 12.19
C ASN A 111 -1.99 -17.38 10.86
N ALA A 112 -2.63 -18.20 10.02
CA ALA A 112 -2.16 -18.47 8.67
C ALA A 112 -2.10 -17.17 7.84
N ASN A 113 -3.14 -16.35 7.95
CA ASN A 113 -3.23 -15.04 7.30
C ASN A 113 -2.12 -14.10 7.76
N ALA A 114 -1.89 -14.00 9.06
CA ALA A 114 -0.79 -13.21 9.61
C ALA A 114 0.58 -13.68 9.10
N ASN A 115 0.84 -14.99 9.04
CA ASN A 115 2.10 -15.54 8.53
C ASN A 115 2.31 -15.22 7.05
N ALA A 116 1.26 -15.32 6.23
CA ALA A 116 1.31 -14.99 4.80
C ALA A 116 1.55 -13.47 4.58
N ILE A 117 0.86 -12.62 5.34
CA ILE A 117 1.09 -11.16 5.35
C ILE A 117 2.55 -10.84 5.70
N ILE A 118 3.07 -11.41 6.80
CA ILE A 118 4.45 -11.21 7.25
C ILE A 118 5.45 -11.64 6.16
N ALA A 119 5.21 -12.78 5.50
CA ALA A 119 6.06 -13.27 4.41
C ALA A 119 6.12 -12.27 3.23
N PHE A 120 4.95 -11.78 2.78
CA PHE A 120 4.89 -10.77 1.73
C PHE A 120 5.65 -9.49 2.12
N MET A 121 5.40 -8.96 3.32
CA MET A 121 6.03 -7.74 3.80
C MET A 121 7.55 -7.89 3.96
N GLN A 122 8.01 -9.09 4.34
CA GLN A 122 9.44 -9.38 4.46
C GLN A 122 10.14 -9.36 3.10
N ASP A 123 9.51 -9.90 2.06
CA ASP A 123 10.05 -9.82 0.69
C ASP A 123 10.16 -8.37 0.20
N VAL A 124 9.16 -7.55 0.48
CA VAL A 124 9.18 -6.12 0.18
C VAL A 124 10.33 -5.41 0.87
N LYS A 125 10.52 -5.65 2.18
CA LYS A 125 11.63 -5.11 2.96
C LYS A 125 12.99 -5.56 2.43
N ASN A 126 13.14 -6.85 2.16
CA ASN A 126 14.37 -7.45 1.64
C ASN A 126 14.75 -6.88 0.26
N ALA A 127 13.76 -6.52 -0.56
CA ALA A 127 13.97 -5.86 -1.84
C ALA A 127 14.39 -4.38 -1.72
N GLY A 128 14.47 -3.83 -0.51
CA GLY A 128 14.87 -2.45 -0.24
C GLY A 128 13.74 -1.43 -0.39
N PHE A 129 12.48 -1.86 -0.29
CA PHE A 129 11.30 -0.99 -0.23
C PHE A 129 10.76 -0.95 1.20
N ILE A 130 9.85 -0.01 1.46
CA ILE A 130 9.23 0.18 2.77
C ILE A 130 7.87 -0.52 2.76
N PRO A 131 7.71 -1.67 3.45
CA PRO A 131 6.46 -2.41 3.43
C PRO A 131 5.40 -1.70 4.26
N TRP A 132 4.24 -1.43 3.67
CA TRP A 132 3.03 -1.02 4.39
C TRP A 132 1.97 -2.10 4.33
N PHE A 133 1.08 -2.11 5.32
CA PHE A 133 -0.01 -3.07 5.39
C PHE A 133 -1.34 -2.36 5.52
N TYR A 134 -2.18 -2.46 4.50
CA TYR A 134 -3.52 -1.90 4.45
C TYR A 134 -4.61 -2.96 4.65
N THR A 135 -5.61 -2.63 5.45
CA THR A 135 -6.82 -3.45 5.64
C THR A 135 -7.92 -2.66 6.36
N GLY A 136 -9.19 -3.08 6.19
CA GLY A 136 -10.32 -2.51 6.92
C GLY A 136 -10.34 -2.90 8.41
N LYS A 137 -10.74 -1.97 9.28
CA LYS A 137 -10.81 -2.18 10.75
C LYS A 137 -11.64 -3.39 11.17
N TYR A 138 -12.80 -3.61 10.55
CA TYR A 138 -13.64 -4.77 10.87
C TYR A 138 -13.03 -6.06 10.32
N PHE A 139 -12.42 -5.95 9.14
CA PHE A 139 -11.81 -7.07 8.45
C PHE A 139 -10.62 -7.65 9.21
N ILE A 140 -9.68 -6.79 9.63
CA ILE A 140 -8.48 -7.21 10.34
C ILE A 140 -8.81 -7.93 11.64
N ASN A 141 -9.82 -7.44 12.39
CA ASN A 141 -10.27 -8.07 13.63
C ASN A 141 -10.89 -9.44 13.40
N ALA A 142 -11.57 -9.65 12.27
CA ALA A 142 -12.24 -10.90 11.93
C ALA A 142 -11.31 -11.93 11.26
N HIS A 143 -10.26 -11.49 10.55
CA HIS A 143 -9.49 -12.37 9.65
C HIS A 143 -7.99 -12.41 9.90
N VAL A 144 -7.42 -11.56 10.76
CA VAL A 144 -5.96 -11.47 10.91
C VAL A 144 -5.56 -11.46 12.38
N ASN A 145 -4.53 -12.23 12.75
CA ASN A 145 -3.85 -12.04 14.02
C ASN A 145 -2.95 -10.79 13.91
N HIS A 146 -3.55 -9.62 14.08
CA HIS A 146 -2.87 -8.34 13.90
C HIS A 146 -1.70 -8.15 14.89
N ALA A 147 -1.79 -8.70 16.11
CA ALA A 147 -0.71 -8.60 17.09
C ALA A 147 0.59 -9.25 16.57
N ALA A 148 0.49 -10.37 15.85
CA ALA A 148 1.64 -11.02 15.23
C ALA A 148 2.24 -10.14 14.11
N VAL A 149 1.39 -9.55 13.25
CA VAL A 149 1.83 -8.66 12.18
C VAL A 149 2.53 -7.42 12.75
N ASN A 150 1.93 -6.75 13.73
CA ASN A 150 2.50 -5.55 14.37
C ASN A 150 3.79 -5.84 15.15
N LYS A 151 3.96 -7.07 15.69
CA LYS A 151 5.22 -7.50 16.32
C LYS A 151 6.34 -7.64 15.29
N ALA A 152 6.05 -8.17 14.10
CA ALA A 152 7.04 -8.34 13.04
C ALA A 152 7.36 -7.02 12.31
N PHE A 153 6.34 -6.18 12.11
CA PHE A 153 6.42 -4.92 11.40
C PHE A 153 5.70 -3.81 12.20
N PRO A 154 6.39 -3.21 13.19
CA PRO A 154 5.79 -2.14 13.98
C PRO A 154 5.60 -0.86 13.15
N ASN A 155 4.50 -0.15 13.39
CA ASN A 155 4.22 1.19 12.84
C ASN A 155 4.12 1.31 11.31
N VAL A 156 3.77 0.22 10.61
CA VAL A 156 3.59 0.24 9.15
C VAL A 156 2.18 -0.16 8.69
N THR A 157 1.24 -0.31 9.63
CA THR A 157 -0.15 -0.65 9.31
C THR A 157 -0.99 0.60 9.02
N TRP A 158 -1.59 0.66 7.84
CA TRP A 158 -2.62 1.60 7.43
C TRP A 158 -4.01 0.95 7.59
N ILE A 159 -4.77 1.32 8.61
CA ILE A 159 -6.10 0.74 8.84
C ILE A 159 -7.19 1.67 8.29
N ALA A 160 -8.08 1.18 7.43
CA ALA A 160 -9.26 1.91 6.99
C ALA A 160 -10.38 1.87 8.05
N GLY A 161 -10.84 3.04 8.50
CA GLY A 161 -12.01 3.20 9.35
C GLY A 161 -11.96 4.37 10.34
N TYR A 162 -12.33 5.57 9.88
CA TYR A 162 -12.69 6.81 10.62
C TYR A 162 -11.58 7.66 11.29
N PRO A 163 -11.82 8.98 11.52
CA PRO A 163 -10.87 9.91 12.15
C PRO A 163 -10.46 9.52 13.56
N GLY A 164 -9.15 9.50 13.81
CA GLY A 164 -8.54 9.31 15.13
C GLY A 164 -7.81 7.98 15.36
N THR A 165 -7.62 7.12 14.37
CA THR A 165 -6.72 5.97 14.52
C THR A 165 -5.72 5.86 13.39
N SER A 166 -4.45 5.96 13.73
CA SER A 166 -3.35 5.91 12.78
C SER A 166 -2.09 5.41 13.54
N TYR A 167 -0.93 5.14 12.95
CA TYR A 167 -0.25 5.93 11.93
C TYR A 167 0.85 5.06 11.28
N PRO A 168 0.77 4.66 9.99
CA PRO A 168 2.00 4.49 9.21
C PRO A 168 2.78 5.81 9.31
N ASP A 169 4.07 5.77 9.61
CA ASP A 169 4.87 7.00 9.65
C ASP A 169 5.19 7.47 8.21
N PHE A 170 4.55 8.54 7.77
CA PHE A 170 4.81 9.13 6.44
C PHE A 170 6.19 9.81 6.34
N ASN A 171 6.96 9.93 7.44
CA ASN A 171 8.37 10.36 7.39
C ASN A 171 9.27 9.40 6.59
N TYR A 172 8.78 8.20 6.27
CA TYR A 172 9.49 7.22 5.45
C TYR A 172 9.63 7.60 3.97
N PHE A 173 8.84 8.55 3.47
CA PHE A 173 9.13 9.15 2.17
C PHE A 173 10.36 10.06 2.29
N PRO A 174 11.44 9.88 1.49
CA PRO A 174 12.63 10.72 1.57
C PRO A 174 12.24 12.21 1.53
N SER A 175 12.55 12.85 2.66
CA SER A 175 12.32 14.23 3.13
C SER A 175 10.97 14.92 2.81
N SER A 176 10.14 15.10 3.85
CA SER A 176 10.03 16.39 4.58
C SER A 176 8.94 16.32 5.67
N ARG A 177 9.44 16.28 6.93
CA ARG A 177 8.85 16.70 8.22
C ARG A 177 7.36 16.44 8.52
N ARG A 178 7.17 15.51 9.48
CA ARG A 178 6.28 15.52 10.66
C ARG A 178 4.80 15.92 10.45
N GLY A 179 3.90 14.96 10.65
CA GLY A 179 2.53 15.23 11.08
C GLY A 179 1.52 14.12 10.77
N ASP A 180 1.18 13.36 11.79
CA ASP A 180 -0.05 12.58 12.03
C ASP A 180 -1.08 12.43 10.87
N CYS A 181 -1.07 11.22 10.28
CA CYS A 181 -2.01 10.48 9.40
C CYS A 181 -3.52 10.50 9.73
N LEU A 182 -4.32 10.65 8.67
CA LEU A 182 -5.61 9.96 8.54
C LEU A 182 -6.05 9.86 7.07
N ALA A 183 -6.52 8.69 6.64
CA ALA A 183 -7.09 8.46 5.30
C ALA A 183 -8.59 8.75 5.27
N ILE A 184 -9.08 9.51 4.27
CA ILE A 184 -10.51 9.65 3.96
C ILE A 184 -10.69 9.74 2.43
N HIS A 185 -11.68 8.98 1.94
CA HIS A 185 -12.36 8.94 0.63
C HIS A 185 -12.22 10.16 -0.29
#